data_AF-A0A7J4N701-F1
#
_entry.id   AF-A0A7J4N701-F1
#
_cell.length_a   1.000
_cell.length_b   1.000
_cell.length_c   1.000
_cell.angle_alpha   90.00
_cell.angle_beta   90.00
_cell.angle_gamma   90.00
#
_symmetry.space_group_name_H-M   'P 1'
#
loop_
_entity.id
_entity.type
_entity.pdbx_description
1 polymer ?
#
loop_
_entity_poly.entity_id
_entity_poly.type
_entity_poly.pdbx_seq_one_letter_code
_entity_poly.pdbx_strand_id
1 'polypeptide(L)'
;MGELAISYRARGLLDVDRVWLSSAFRVQLIKMGIEKAGSVNELGRRMGYRSRVHPGWGVVQIMQGKQAFPVSRLKLLAEYLEYPLDDVLQYITQPNRVTPENTRSALAMYGLSGYIPR
;
A
#
# COMPACT_ATOMS: atom_id res chain seq x y z
N MET A 1 14.65 -15.34 -23.14
CA MET A 1 14.13 -16.31 -22.15
C MET A 1 14.08 -15.66 -20.75
N GLY A 2 13.19 -14.70 -20.53
CA GLY A 2 13.10 -13.97 -19.25
C GLY A 2 11.69 -13.78 -18.69
N GLU A 3 10.65 -14.04 -19.47
CA GLU A 3 9.26 -13.71 -19.08
C GLU A 3 8.55 -14.78 -18.26
N LEU A 4 9.07 -16.01 -18.24
CA LEU A 4 8.40 -17.13 -17.55
C LEU A 4 8.68 -17.19 -16.04
N ALA A 5 9.71 -16.51 -15.51
CA ALA A 5 10.04 -16.60 -14.08
C ALA A 5 9.26 -15.60 -13.20
N ILE A 6 8.81 -14.48 -13.79
CA ILE A 6 8.13 -13.39 -13.07
C ILE A 6 6.70 -13.79 -12.70
N SER A 7 6.03 -14.56 -13.55
CA SER A 7 4.64 -14.96 -13.42
C SER A 7 4.41 -16.04 -12.35
N TYR A 8 5.39 -16.91 -12.06
CA TYR A 8 5.26 -17.92 -10.98
C TYR A 8 5.37 -17.31 -9.57
N ARG A 9 6.22 -16.29 -9.37
CA ARG A 9 6.29 -15.59 -8.08
C ARG A 9 5.00 -14.81 -7.80
N ALA A 10 4.46 -14.11 -8.80
CA ALA A 10 3.20 -13.39 -8.66
C ALA A 10 2.03 -14.33 -8.32
N ARG A 11 1.93 -15.50 -8.95
CA ARG A 11 0.86 -16.47 -8.64
C ARG A 11 0.94 -17.06 -7.23
N GLY A 12 2.13 -17.40 -6.73
CA GLY A 12 2.28 -17.87 -5.35
C GLY A 12 2.02 -16.78 -4.30
N LEU A 13 2.22 -15.52 -4.65
CA LEU A 13 1.94 -14.36 -3.80
C LEU A 13 0.46 -13.95 -3.79
N LEU A 14 -0.35 -14.43 -4.74
CA LEU A 14 -1.80 -14.29 -4.69
C LEU A 14 -2.47 -15.28 -3.72
N ASP A 15 -1.72 -16.27 -3.23
CA ASP A 15 -2.16 -17.26 -2.22
C ASP A 15 -1.96 -16.75 -0.78
N VAL A 16 -1.30 -15.59 -0.61
CA VAL A 16 -1.20 -14.92 0.70
C VAL A 16 -2.24 -13.81 0.82
N ASP A 17 -2.95 -13.78 1.95
CA ASP A 17 -3.98 -12.76 2.20
C ASP A 17 -3.44 -11.34 2.29
N ARG A 18 -2.15 -11.19 2.62
CA ARG A 18 -1.50 -9.90 2.91
C ARG A 18 -0.06 -9.86 2.41
N VAL A 19 0.36 -8.70 1.94
CA VAL A 19 1.71 -8.44 1.43
C VAL A 19 2.31 -7.18 2.03
N TRP A 20 3.63 -7.17 2.23
CA TRP A 20 4.38 -5.97 2.58
C TRP A 20 4.95 -5.34 1.32
N LEU A 21 4.75 -4.03 1.16
CA LEU A 21 5.37 -3.25 0.10
C LEU A 21 6.52 -2.43 0.69
N SER A 22 7.57 -2.19 -0.11
CA SER A 22 8.68 -1.32 0.27
C SER A 22 8.17 0.05 0.75
N SER A 23 8.81 0.62 1.77
CA SER A 23 8.25 1.80 2.46
C SER A 23 8.06 3.01 1.55
N ALA A 24 9.01 3.29 0.65
CA ALA A 24 8.90 4.39 -0.31
C ALA A 24 7.72 4.19 -1.26
N PHE A 25 7.65 3.03 -1.92
CA PHE A 25 6.58 2.73 -2.88
C PHE A 25 5.20 2.68 -2.20
N ARG A 26 5.10 2.05 -1.02
CA ARG A 26 3.87 2.00 -0.23
C ARG A 26 3.31 3.38 0.07
N VAL A 27 4.17 4.29 0.55
CA VAL A 27 3.78 5.67 0.87
C VAL A 27 3.39 6.43 -0.39
N GLN A 28 4.16 6.28 -1.48
CA GLN A 28 3.85 6.90 -2.77
C GLN A 28 2.50 6.44 -3.33
N LEU A 29 2.24 5.13 -3.37
CA LEU A 29 1.02 4.55 -3.89
C LEU A 29 -0.21 5.04 -3.10
N ILE A 30 -0.10 5.08 -1.78
CA ILE A 30 -1.17 5.60 -0.92
C ILE A 30 -1.35 7.10 -1.12
N LYS A 31 -0.28 7.88 -1.25
CA LYS A 31 -0.34 9.31 -1.56
C LYS A 31 -1.14 9.56 -2.85
N MET A 32 -0.79 8.87 -3.94
CA MET A 32 -1.52 8.96 -5.20
C MET A 32 -3.01 8.65 -5.01
N GLY A 33 -3.33 7.62 -4.22
CA GLY A 33 -4.70 7.29 -3.85
C GLY A 33 -5.41 8.40 -3.10
N ILE A 34 -4.74 9.04 -2.13
CA ILE A 34 -5.29 10.15 -1.33
C ILE A 34 -5.53 11.36 -2.23
N GLU A 35 -4.59 11.68 -3.11
CA GLU A 35 -4.69 12.79 -4.06
C GLU A 35 -5.85 12.58 -5.04
N LYS A 36 -6.00 11.37 -5.61
CA LYS A 36 -7.13 11.04 -6.50
C LYS A 36 -8.48 11.04 -5.77
N ALA A 37 -8.53 10.58 -4.52
CA ALA A 37 -9.76 10.51 -3.72
C ALA A 37 -10.12 11.83 -3.00
N GLY A 38 -9.19 12.78 -2.90
CA GLY A 38 -9.33 14.04 -2.17
C GLY A 38 -9.19 13.92 -0.64
N SER A 39 -9.20 12.72 -0.05
CA SER A 39 -8.91 12.51 1.37
C SER A 39 -8.58 11.05 1.70
N VAL A 40 -7.91 10.82 2.83
CA VAL A 40 -7.65 9.45 3.35
C VAL A 40 -8.94 8.69 3.64
N ASN A 41 -9.97 9.37 4.12
CA ASN A 41 -11.26 8.74 4.42
C ASN A 41 -11.98 8.29 3.16
N GLU A 42 -11.91 9.09 2.09
CA GLU A 42 -12.51 8.72 0.82
C GLU A 42 -11.72 7.59 0.15
N LEU A 43 -10.38 7.64 0.19
CA LEU A 43 -9.56 6.51 -0.23
C LEU A 43 -9.91 5.23 0.54
N GLY A 44 -10.12 5.32 1.85
CA GLY A 44 -10.57 4.20 2.67
C GLY A 44 -11.87 3.57 2.15
N ARG A 45 -12.87 4.38 1.79
CA ARG A 45 -14.12 3.87 1.21
C ARG A 45 -13.90 3.19 -0.14
N ARG A 46 -13.08 3.79 -1.01
CA ARG A 46 -12.71 3.20 -2.32
C ARG A 46 -11.99 1.86 -2.18
N MET A 47 -11.18 1.71 -1.13
CA MET A 47 -10.50 0.46 -0.77
C MET A 47 -11.40 -0.54 0.00
N GLY A 48 -12.71 -0.28 0.09
CA GLY A 48 -13.67 -1.19 0.71
C GLY A 48 -13.71 -1.17 2.24
N TYR A 49 -13.12 -0.16 2.90
CA TYR A 49 -13.29 0.03 4.34
C TYR A 49 -14.68 0.59 4.66
N ARG A 50 -15.45 -0.14 5.48
CA ARG A 50 -16.86 0.17 5.79
C ARG A 50 -17.10 0.89 7.13
N SER A 51 -16.04 1.28 7.85
CA SER A 51 -16.20 2.00 9.12
C SER A 51 -16.95 3.31 8.89
N ARG A 52 -18.01 3.53 9.69
CA ARG A 52 -18.81 4.77 9.61
C ARG A 52 -18.10 5.96 10.27
N VAL A 53 -17.15 5.69 11.17
CA VAL A 53 -16.48 6.72 11.98
C VAL A 53 -15.10 7.04 11.42
N HIS A 54 -14.30 6.03 11.07
CA HIS A 54 -12.92 6.20 10.60
C HIS A 54 -12.58 5.27 9.42
N PRO A 55 -13.16 5.50 8.23
CA PRO A 55 -12.90 4.66 7.05
C PRO A 55 -11.43 4.71 6.61
N GLY A 56 -10.71 5.81 6.87
CA GLY A 56 -9.30 5.97 6.56
C GLY A 56 -8.34 5.25 7.52
N TRP A 57 -8.79 4.71 8.65
CA TRP A 57 -7.90 4.17 9.68
C TRP A 57 -7.00 3.04 9.17
N GLY A 58 -7.56 2.10 8.43
CA GLY A 58 -6.76 1.01 7.86
C GLY A 58 -5.73 1.49 6.85
N VAL A 59 -6.05 2.53 6.08
CA VAL A 59 -5.10 3.19 5.17
C VAL A 59 -3.94 3.79 5.95
N VAL A 60 -4.22 4.53 7.03
CA VAL A 60 -3.19 5.12 7.91
C VAL A 60 -2.29 4.04 8.50
N GLN A 61 -2.85 2.93 8.99
CA GLN A 61 -2.06 1.83 9.55
C GLN A 61 -1.14 1.18 8.51
N ILE A 62 -1.60 1.00 7.27
CA ILE A 62 -0.76 0.48 6.18
C ILE A 62 0.34 1.50 5.84
N MET A 63 -0.03 2.77 5.66
CA MET A 63 0.89 3.86 5.32
C MET A 63 2.03 3.96 6.34
N GLN A 64 1.69 3.92 7.64
CA GLN A 64 2.63 3.93 8.77
C GLN A 64 3.43 2.63 8.95
N GLY A 65 3.25 1.63 8.07
CA GLY A 65 3.98 0.37 8.16
C GLY A 65 3.62 -0.48 9.37
N LYS A 66 2.48 -0.21 10.03
CA LYS A 66 2.00 -0.97 11.19
C LYS A 66 1.29 -2.26 10.79
N GLN A 67 0.78 -2.33 9.56
CA GLN A 67 0.17 -3.53 9.01
C GLN A 67 0.54 -3.74 7.53
N ALA A 68 0.60 -5.01 7.14
CA ALA A 68 0.66 -5.42 5.75
C ALA A 68 -0.60 -5.02 4.98
N PHE A 69 -0.47 -4.89 3.66
CA PHE A 69 -1.55 -4.57 2.73
C PHE A 69 -2.39 -5.83 2.47
N PRO A 70 -3.71 -5.85 2.76
CA PRO A 70 -4.57 -6.94 2.33
C PRO A 70 -4.64 -6.97 0.80
N VAL A 71 -4.39 -8.12 0.19
CA VAL A 71 -4.31 -8.24 -1.28
C VAL A 71 -5.60 -7.81 -1.96
N SER A 72 -6.76 -8.16 -1.38
CA SER A 72 -8.07 -7.71 -1.87
C SER A 72 -8.21 -6.19 -1.94
N ARG A 73 -7.65 -5.46 -0.98
CA ARG A 73 -7.67 -3.99 -0.95
C ARG A 73 -6.59 -3.38 -1.84
N LEU A 74 -5.46 -4.06 -2.01
CA LEU A 74 -4.42 -3.64 -2.93
C LEU A 74 -4.93 -3.68 -4.38
N LYS A 75 -5.68 -4.72 -4.73
CA LYS A 75 -6.37 -4.84 -6.03
C LYS A 75 -7.31 -3.67 -6.27
N LEU A 76 -8.18 -3.37 -5.30
CA LEU A 76 -9.11 -2.22 -5.38
C LEU A 76 -8.36 -0.88 -5.53
N LEU A 77 -7.25 -0.70 -4.82
CA LEU A 77 -6.43 0.50 -4.95
C LEU A 77 -5.78 0.60 -6.34
N ALA A 78 -5.18 -0.49 -6.81
CA ALA A 78 -4.52 -0.56 -8.11
C ALA A 78 -5.52 -0.28 -9.25
N GLU A 79 -6.70 -0.90 -9.21
CA GLU A 79 -7.80 -0.64 -10.15
C GLU A 79 -8.26 0.82 -10.07
N TYR A 80 -8.49 1.35 -8.87
CA TYR A 80 -8.91 2.75 -8.68
C TYR A 80 -7.87 3.74 -9.22
N LEU A 81 -6.58 3.41 -9.12
CA LEU A 81 -5.48 4.23 -9.65
C LEU A 81 -5.18 3.97 -11.12
N GLU A 82 -5.82 2.98 -11.75
CA GLU A 82 -5.50 2.50 -13.10
C GLU A 82 -4.02 2.09 -13.22
N TYR A 83 -3.46 1.57 -12.11
CA TYR A 83 -2.08 1.13 -12.01
C TYR A 83 -2.02 -0.40 -12.14
N PRO A 84 -1.22 -0.98 -13.06
CA PRO A 84 -1.16 -2.42 -13.24
C PRO A 84 -0.77 -3.14 -11.95
N LEU A 85 -1.56 -4.15 -11.55
CA LEU A 85 -1.29 -4.87 -10.29
C LEU A 85 0.09 -5.54 -10.32
N ASP A 86 0.49 -6.11 -11.46
CA ASP A 86 1.79 -6.78 -11.59
C ASP A 86 2.97 -5.83 -11.32
N ASP A 87 2.84 -4.56 -11.70
CA ASP A 87 3.85 -3.53 -11.42
C ASP A 87 3.90 -3.21 -9.92
N VAL A 88 2.75 -3.17 -9.24
CA VAL A 88 2.67 -3.01 -7.78
C VAL A 88 3.34 -4.19 -7.07
N LEU A 89 3.11 -5.42 -7.54
CA LEU A 89 3.63 -6.63 -6.91
C LEU A 89 5.17 -6.74 -6.98
N GLN A 90 5.81 -6.03 -7.91
CA GLN A 90 7.28 -5.98 -8.00
C GLN A 90 7.93 -5.34 -6.76
N TYR A 91 7.18 -4.53 -6.00
CA TYR A 91 7.67 -3.85 -4.81
C TYR A 91 7.41 -4.61 -3.50
N ILE A 92 6.96 -5.87 -3.59
CA ILE A 92 6.80 -6.72 -2.42
C ILE A 92 8.15 -6.92 -1.74
N THR A 93 8.14 -6.86 -0.40
CA THR A 93 9.32 -7.00 0.44
C THR A 93 9.03 -7.87 1.65
N GLN A 94 10.07 -8.23 2.40
CA GLN A 94 9.95 -8.94 3.65
C GLN A 94 9.52 -7.99 4.79
N PRO A 95 8.74 -8.45 5.79
CA PRO A 95 8.26 -7.61 6.90
C PRO A 95 9.38 -6.85 7.63
N ASN A 96 10.51 -7.53 7.90
CA ASN A 96 11.67 -6.98 8.59
C ASN A 96 12.37 -5.84 7.83
N ARG A 97 12.09 -5.66 6.54
CA ARG A 97 12.59 -4.53 5.74
C ARG A 97 11.71 -3.30 5.83
N VAL A 98 10.54 -3.37 6.45
CA VAL A 98 9.69 -2.21 6.75
C VAL A 98 9.99 -1.77 8.17
N THR A 99 10.80 -0.73 8.32
CA THR A 99 11.24 -0.23 9.64
C THR A 99 10.58 1.11 9.97
N PRO A 100 10.51 1.49 11.25
CA PRO A 100 10.04 2.83 11.63
C PRO A 100 10.86 3.94 10.97
N GLU A 101 12.17 3.75 10.87
CA GLU A 101 13.09 4.73 10.28
C GLU A 101 12.82 4.93 8.78
N ASN A 102 12.79 3.84 7.99
CA ASN A 102 12.57 4.00 6.55
C ASN A 102 11.13 4.43 6.21
N THR A 103 10.16 4.10 7.08
CA THR A 103 8.79 4.61 6.95
C THR A 103 8.72 6.10 7.27
N ARG A 104 9.44 6.57 8.30
CA ARG A 104 9.56 8.00 8.61
C ARG A 104 10.21 8.76 7.45
N SER A 105 11.31 8.26 6.90
CA SER A 105 12.00 8.87 5.76
C SER A 105 11.10 8.93 4.53
N ALA A 106 10.36 7.87 4.23
CA ALA A 106 9.39 7.85 3.12
C ALA A 106 8.26 8.87 3.35
N LEU A 107 7.66 8.91 4.55
CA LEU A 107 6.61 9.87 4.87
C LEU A 107 7.09 11.31 4.71
N ALA A 108 8.29 11.63 5.17
CA ALA A 108 8.88 12.95 5.00
C ALA A 108 9.13 13.27 3.51
N MET A 109 9.74 12.33 2.77
CA MET A 109 10.06 12.49 1.34
C MET A 109 8.82 12.79 0.49
N TYR A 110 7.68 12.17 0.79
CA TYR A 110 6.45 12.36 0.03
C TYR A 110 5.53 13.47 0.59
N GLY A 111 5.98 14.24 1.58
CA GLY A 111 5.22 15.36 2.15
C GLY A 111 4.08 14.94 3.09
N LEU A 112 4.17 13.75 3.67
CA LEU A 112 3.18 13.14 4.57
C LEU A 112 3.66 13.12 6.03
N SER A 113 4.51 14.06 6.43
CA SER A 113 5.10 14.16 7.77
C SER A 113 4.05 14.18 8.90
N GLY A 114 2.84 14.70 8.64
CA GLY A 114 1.73 14.68 9.60
C GLY A 114 1.25 13.27 9.98
N TYR A 115 1.62 12.24 9.22
CA TYR A 115 1.33 10.85 9.50
C TYR A 115 2.48 10.09 10.15
N ILE A 116 3.60 10.74 10.48
CA ILE A 116 4.69 10.09 11.22
C ILE A 116 4.16 9.67 12.60
N PRO A 117 4.25 8.37 12.97
CA PRO A 117 3.87 7.92 14.30
C PRO A 117 4.67 8.70 15.37
N ARG A 118 3.96 9.23 16.37
CA ARG A 118 4.56 9.83 17.56
C ARG A 118 5.08 8.76 18.50
#